data_AF-A0A939VEK2-F1
#
_entry.id   AF-A0A939VEK2-F1
#
_cell.length_a   1.000
_cell.length_b   1.000
_cell.length_c   1.000
_cell.angle_alpha   90.00
_cell.angle_beta   90.00
_cell.angle_gamma   90.00
#
_symmetry.space_group_name_H-M   'P 1'
#
loop_
_entity.id
_entity.type
_entity.pdbx_description
1 polymer ?
#
loop_
_entity_poly.entity_id
_entity_poly.type
_entity_poly.pdbx_seq_one_letter_code
_entity_poly.pdbx_strand_id
1 'polypeptide(L)' 'IKSVETSVADQTVTIKYNTKKTSEEELIKAFEGFGMKARLLSKGEKIVKEAHECTEGNSGDCDE' A
#
# COMPACT_ATOMS: atom_id res chain seq x y z
N ILE A 1 5.01 6.91 -14.18
CA ILE A 1 4.98 7.30 -12.75
C ILE A 1 6.12 8.30 -12.53
N LYS A 2 5.91 9.39 -11.76
CA LYS A 2 6.93 10.44 -11.54
C LYS A 2 7.72 10.21 -10.25
N SER A 3 7.06 9.78 -9.18
CA SER A 3 7.71 9.41 -7.91
C SER A 3 6.80 8.47 -7.12
N VAL A 4 7.42 7.58 -6.35
CA VAL A 4 6.73 6.71 -5.39
C VAL A 4 7.39 6.95 -4.04
N GLU A 5 6.61 7.33 -3.05
CA GLU A 5 7.06 7.53 -1.68
C GLU A 5 6.32 6.54 -0.79
N THR A 6 7.07 5.70 -0.09
CA THR A 6 6.52 4.64 0.76
C THR A 6 6.86 4.94 2.21
N SER A 7 5.85 5.15 3.04
CA SER A 7 6.02 5.33 4.48
C SER A 7 5.67 4.03 5.20
N VAL A 8 6.69 3.27 5.61
CA VAL A 8 6.51 2.02 6.40
C VAL A 8 5.86 2.33 7.74
N ALA A 9 6.21 3.47 8.35
CA ALA A 9 5.64 3.95 9.61
C ALA A 9 4.13 4.15 9.53
N ASP A 10 3.60 4.53 8.37
CA ASP A 10 2.17 4.81 8.15
C ASP A 10 1.50 3.74 7.28
N GLN A 11 2.25 2.75 6.77
CA GLN A 11 1.82 1.80 5.75
C GLN A 11 1.09 2.47 4.57
N THR A 12 1.54 3.67 4.19
CA THR A 12 0.96 4.43 3.07
C THR A 12 1.94 4.50 1.90
N VAL A 13 1.40 4.40 0.70
CA VAL A 13 2.13 4.59 -0.55
C VAL A 13 1.59 5.83 -1.24
N THR A 14 2.40 6.88 -1.30
CA THR A 14 2.08 8.11 -2.01
C THR A 14 2.67 8.04 -3.41
N ILE A 15 1.80 7.91 -4.41
CA ILE A 15 2.19 7.80 -5.81
C ILE A 15 1.94 9.12 -6.51
N LYS A 16 3.01 9.78 -6.94
CA LYS A 16 2.93 10.91 -7.86
C LYS A 16 2.91 10.36 -9.28
N TYR A 17 1.75 10.27 -9.89
CA TYR A 17 1.56 9.80 -11.26
C TYR A 17 1.04 10.91 -12.18
N ASN A 18 1.06 10.66 -13.49
CA ASN A 18 0.52 11.58 -14.47
C ASN A 18 -0.88 11.11 -14.85
N THR A 19 -1.89 11.90 -14.50
CA THR A 19 -3.32 11.58 -14.75
C THR A 19 -3.67 11.45 -16.23
N LYS A 20 -2.81 11.92 -17.15
CA LYS A 20 -2.97 11.70 -18.60
C LYS A 20 -2.51 10.34 -19.08
N LYS A 21 -1.71 9.62 -18.29
CA LYS A 21 -1.12 8.32 -18.66
C LYS A 21 -1.54 7.16 -17.77
N THR A 22 -1.98 7.45 -16.55
CA THR A 22 -2.32 6.45 -15.56
C THR A 22 -3.49 6.99 -14.76
N SER A 23 -4.47 6.13 -14.51
CA SER A 23 -5.65 6.43 -13.71
C SER A 23 -5.57 5.75 -12.36
N GLU A 24 -6.36 6.23 -11.41
CA GLU A 24 -6.41 5.69 -10.04
C GLU A 24 -6.85 4.21 -10.02
N GLU A 25 -7.81 3.84 -10.86
CA GLU A 25 -8.30 2.46 -10.99
C GLU A 25 -7.20 1.49 -11.47
N GLU A 26 -6.35 1.92 -12.41
CA GLU A 26 -5.23 1.11 -12.91
C GLU A 26 -4.22 0.85 -11.79
N LEU A 27 -3.97 1.86 -10.95
CA LEU A 27 -3.10 1.72 -9.79
C LEU A 27 -3.70 0.73 -8.78
N ILE A 28 -4.97 0.91 -8.41
CA ILE A 28 -5.66 -0.01 -7.49
C ILE A 28 -5.61 -1.45 -8.00
N LYS A 29 -5.97 -1.67 -9.28
CA LYS A 29 -5.93 -3.00 -9.90
C LYS A 29 -4.54 -3.61 -9.91
N ALA A 30 -3.50 -2.80 -10.13
CA ALA A 30 -2.13 -3.29 -10.06
C ALA A 30 -1.84 -3.85 -8.66
N PHE A 31 -2.19 -3.12 -7.59
CA PHE A 31 -2.04 -3.60 -6.21
C PHE A 31 -2.89 -4.85 -5.92
N GLU A 32 -4.12 -4.92 -6.42
CA GLU A 32 -4.96 -6.12 -6.31
C GLU A 32 -4.32 -7.34 -7.00
N GLY A 33 -3.67 -7.13 -8.15
CA GLY A 33 -2.91 -8.16 -8.86
C GLY A 33 -1.71 -8.70 -8.08
N PHE A 34 -1.16 -7.91 -7.15
CA PHE A 34 -0.14 -8.34 -6.20
C PHE A 34 -0.72 -8.98 -4.92
N GLY A 35 -2.03 -9.17 -4.83
CA GLY A 35 -2.69 -9.72 -3.64
C GLY A 35 -2.85 -8.71 -2.49
N MET A 36 -2.66 -7.41 -2.76
CA MET A 36 -2.84 -6.35 -1.78
C MET A 36 -4.17 -5.63 -2.01
N LYS A 37 -4.93 -5.39 -0.94
CA LYS A 37 -6.12 -4.53 -1.02
C LYS A 37 -5.68 -3.06 -0.97
N ALA A 38 -5.70 -2.39 -2.11
CA ALA A 38 -5.48 -0.95 -2.18
C ALA A 38 -6.81 -0.19 -2.23
N ARG A 39 -6.83 0.99 -1.62
CA ARG A 39 -7.91 1.96 -1.75
C ARG A 39 -7.31 3.36 -1.91
N LEU A 40 -8.04 4.25 -2.58
CA LEU A 40 -7.67 5.66 -2.61
C LEU A 40 -7.87 6.27 -1.24
N LEU A 41 -6.90 7.10 -0.83
CA LEU A 41 -6.97 7.90 0.38
C LEU A 41 -7.31 9.33 -0.01
N SER A 42 -8.34 9.90 0.62
CA SER A 42 -8.64 11.32 0.44
C SER A 42 -7.51 12.18 1.01
N LYS A 43 -7.34 13.39 0.48
CA LYS A 43 -6.31 14.31 0.95
C LYS A 43 -6.53 14.67 2.43
N GLY A 44 -5.65 14.18 3.31
CA GLY A 44 -5.74 14.38 4.76
C GLY A 44 -6.31 13.19 5.55
N GLU A 45 -6.72 12.13 4.86
CA GLU A 45 -7.11 10.88 5.50
C GLU A 45 -5.87 10.14 6.00
N LYS A 46 -5.82 9.85 7.30
CA LYS A 46 -4.80 8.95 7.87
C LYS A 46 -5.33 7.53 7.83
N ILE A 47 -4.53 6.60 7.33
CA ILE A 47 -4.75 5.18 7.56
C ILE A 47 -4.57 4.95 9.06
N VAL A 48 -5.66 4.62 9.75
CA VAL A 48 -5.57 3.98 11.06
C VAL A 48 -5.14 2.56 10.77
N LYS A 49 -3.94 2.19 11.21
CA LYS A 49 -3.51 0.80 11.18
C LYS A 49 -4.56 0.01 11.97
N GLU A 50 -5.31 -0.85 11.29
CA GLU A 50 -5.71 -2.07 11.98
C GLU A 50 -4.37 -2.77 12.25
N ALA A 51 -3.99 -2.83 13.52
CA ALA A 51 -2.88 -3.63 13.93
C ALA A 51 -3.23 -5.06 13.51
N HIS A 52 -2.75 -5.48 12.34
CA HIS A 52 -2.51 -6.89 12.13
C HIS A 52 -1.36 -7.17 13.09
N GLU A 53 -1.73 -7.47 14.34
CA GLU A 53 -0.91 -8.25 15.24
C GLU A 53 -0.35 -9.37 14.38
N CYS A 54 0.98 -9.47 14.30
CA CYS A 54 1.58 -10.75 14.00
C CYS A 54 1.03 -11.68 15.08
N THR A 55 -0.09 -12.36 14.78
CA THR A 55 -0.58 -13.40 15.65
C THR A 55 0.45 -14.50 15.54
N GLU A 56 1.30 -14.53 16.56
CA GLU A 56 2.10 -15.66 16.99
C GLU A 56 1.32 -16.94 16.68
N GLY A 57 1.69 -17.62 15.59
CA GLY A 57 0.79 -18.60 14.98
C GLY A 57 1.35 -19.29 13.75
N ASN A 58 2.47 -20.01 13.94
CA ASN A 58 3.09 -21.01 13.06
C ASN A 58 4.11 -20.56 11.98
N SER A 59 5.36 -20.53 12.45
CA SER A 59 6.51 -21.35 11.99
C SER A 59 7.00 -21.25 10.54
N GLY A 60 8.23 -20.73 10.41
CA GLY A 60 9.11 -20.99 9.27
C GLY A 60 10.01 -19.81 8.91
N ASP A 61 11.17 -19.73 9.58
CA ASP A 61 12.39 -19.12 9.05
C ASP A 61 12.39 -17.58 8.86
N CYS A 62 12.89 -16.87 9.88
CA CYS A 62 13.53 -15.57 9.69
C CYS A 62 15.04 -15.84 9.73
N ASP A 63 15.68 -15.88 8.57
CA ASP A 63 17.11 -16.15 8.41
C ASP A 63 17.97 -14.90 8.68
N GLU A 64 18.98 -15.14 9.52
CA GLU A 64 20.20 -14.42 9.95
C GLU A 64 20.14 -13.01 10.57
#